data_AF-A0A2K3MBT4-F1
#
_entry.id   AF-A0A2K3MBT4-F1
#
_cell.length_a   1.000
_cell.length_b   1.000
_cell.length_c   1.000
_cell.angle_alpha   90.00
_cell.angle_beta   90.00
_cell.angle_gamma   90.00
#
_symmetry.space_group_name_H-M   'P 1'
#
loop_
_entity.id
_entity.type
_entity.pdbx_description
1 polymer ?
#
loop_
_entity_poly.entity_id
_entity_poly.type
_entity_poly.pdbx_seq_one_letter_code
_entity_poly.pdbx_strand_id
1 'polypeptide(L)'
;MNISSFDTPRRFFVDTVQICPLQSPLKWRSVVTFSSPAAKNFTFRVVGGQTLELVIAQFWSSGIGSHETTNVDLKIVFHGIKASQEEIVLDGSEAPVRVDAEALLASEKLTPVANLKKIRVPYRPVDAKISALSNDRDRLPSGKQMLALTLT
;
A
#
# COMPACT_ATOMS: atom_id res chain seq x y z
N MET A 1 6.42 7.35 -33.20
CA MET A 1 5.81 6.19 -32.53
C MET A 1 4.44 6.02 -33.16
N ASN A 2 4.23 5.00 -34.00
CA ASN A 2 2.95 4.79 -34.69
C ASN A 2 1.96 4.22 -33.68
N ILE A 3 0.94 4.99 -33.36
CA ILE A 3 -0.08 4.63 -32.37
C ILE A 3 -1.19 3.91 -33.13
N SER A 4 -1.12 2.58 -33.26
CA SER A 4 -2.19 1.78 -33.88
C SER A 4 -3.43 1.81 -32.99
N SER A 5 -4.57 2.20 -33.53
CA SER A 5 -5.85 2.28 -32.83
C SER A 5 -6.38 0.91 -32.46
N PHE A 6 -6.61 0.63 -31.17
CA PHE A 6 -7.34 -0.57 -30.77
C PHE A 6 -8.73 -0.59 -31.40
N ASP A 7 -9.04 -1.65 -32.15
CA ASP A 7 -10.37 -1.94 -32.68
C ASP A 7 -11.42 -2.24 -31.59
N THR A 8 -10.93 -2.68 -30.43
CA THR A 8 -11.72 -3.10 -29.27
C THR A 8 -11.05 -2.71 -27.96
N PRO A 9 -11.83 -2.35 -26.91
CA PRO A 9 -11.25 -1.99 -25.63
C PRO A 9 -10.41 -3.11 -24.98
N ARG A 10 -9.27 -2.71 -24.39
CA ARG A 10 -8.34 -3.57 -23.65
C ARG A 10 -8.40 -3.30 -22.15
N ARG A 11 -8.70 -4.32 -21.36
CA ARG A 11 -8.78 -4.28 -19.91
C ARG A 11 -7.57 -4.98 -19.32
N PHE A 12 -6.90 -4.31 -18.39
CA PHE A 12 -5.71 -4.78 -17.70
C PHE A 12 -5.91 -4.78 -16.20
N PHE A 13 -5.24 -5.73 -15.56
CA PHE A 13 -4.97 -5.76 -14.14
C PHE A 13 -3.53 -5.28 -13.92
N VAL A 14 -3.37 -4.28 -13.07
CA VAL A 14 -2.07 -3.78 -12.62
C VAL A 14 -1.97 -4.06 -11.12
N ASP A 15 -0.94 -4.80 -10.71
CA ASP A 15 -0.67 -5.11 -9.30
C ASP A 15 0.79 -4.83 -9.00
N THR A 16 1.03 -4.27 -7.82
CA THR A 16 2.37 -4.00 -7.33
C THR A 16 2.53 -4.61 -5.95
N VAL A 17 3.65 -5.24 -5.69
CA VAL A 17 3.97 -5.83 -4.38
C VAL A 17 5.40 -5.48 -3.97
N GLN A 18 5.57 -5.05 -2.71
CA GLN A 18 6.86 -5.04 -2.04
C GLN A 18 6.77 -5.85 -0.74
N ILE A 19 7.66 -6.83 -0.61
CA ILE A 19 7.79 -7.60 0.63
C ILE A 19 8.76 -6.87 1.54
N CYS A 20 8.29 -6.46 2.72
CA CYS A 20 9.09 -5.78 3.72
C CYS A 20 9.32 -6.70 4.93
N PRO A 21 10.53 -6.73 5.53
CA PRO A 21 10.83 -7.56 6.70
C PRO A 21 9.85 -7.32 7.85
N LEU A 22 9.34 -8.39 8.44
CA LEU A 22 8.45 -8.37 9.62
C LEU A 22 7.17 -7.53 9.43
N GLN A 23 6.79 -7.25 8.19
CA GLN A 23 5.61 -6.48 7.84
C GLN A 23 4.74 -7.25 6.85
N SER A 24 3.45 -6.93 6.84
CA SER A 24 2.58 -7.36 5.74
C SER A 24 3.06 -6.72 4.43
N PRO A 25 2.98 -7.41 3.29
CA PRO A 25 3.44 -6.85 2.02
C PRO A 25 2.70 -5.55 1.67
N LEU A 26 3.42 -4.55 1.18
CA LEU A 26 2.84 -3.33 0.63
C LEU A 26 2.30 -3.66 -0.76
N LYS A 27 0.98 -3.49 -0.94
CA LYS A 27 0.30 -3.82 -2.20
C LYS A 27 -0.52 -2.65 -2.72
N TRP A 28 -0.55 -2.50 -4.03
CA TRP A 28 -1.46 -1.58 -4.73
C TRP A 28 -1.98 -2.26 -6.00
N ARG A 29 -3.25 -2.06 -6.31
CA ARG A 29 -3.94 -2.72 -7.42
C ARG A 29 -4.84 -1.76 -8.15
N SER A 30 -4.94 -1.95 -9.45
CA SER A 30 -5.93 -1.28 -10.28
C SER A 30 -6.39 -2.17 -11.42
N VAL A 31 -7.66 -2.02 -11.78
CA VAL A 31 -8.22 -2.57 -13.01
C VAL A 31 -8.54 -1.41 -13.94
N VAL A 32 -7.97 -1.45 -15.14
CA VAL A 32 -7.93 -0.32 -16.06
C VAL A 32 -8.43 -0.78 -17.42
N THR A 33 -9.30 0.00 -18.06
CA THR A 33 -9.72 -0.22 -19.45
C THR A 33 -9.19 0.88 -20.36
N PHE A 34 -8.60 0.50 -21.50
CA PHE A 34 -8.18 1.36 -22.59
C PHE A 34 -9.13 1.14 -23.77
N SER A 35 -9.97 2.12 -24.08
CA SER A 35 -10.93 2.05 -25.20
C SER A 35 -10.31 2.41 -26.56
N SER A 36 -9.14 3.04 -26.54
CA SER A 36 -8.35 3.54 -27.67
C SER A 36 -6.91 3.68 -27.17
N PRO A 37 -5.87 3.80 -28.02
CA PRO A 37 -4.53 4.05 -27.54
C PRO A 37 -4.50 5.29 -26.66
N ALA A 38 -4.22 5.07 -25.39
CA ALA A 38 -4.24 6.11 -24.38
C ALA A 38 -3.18 5.79 -23.35
N ALA A 39 -2.52 6.83 -22.85
CA ALA A 39 -1.64 6.70 -21.71
C ALA A 39 -2.47 6.77 -20.42
N LYS A 40 -2.16 5.90 -19.46
CA LYS A 40 -2.65 6.03 -18.08
C LYS A 40 -1.48 6.05 -17.13
N ASN A 41 -1.55 6.96 -16.17
CA ASN A 41 -0.53 7.12 -15.15
C ASN A 41 -1.08 6.66 -13.80
N PHE A 42 -0.26 5.96 -13.05
CA PHE A 42 -0.56 5.50 -11.71
C PHE A 42 0.54 5.96 -10.76
N THR A 43 0.15 6.31 -9.54
CA THR A 43 1.09 6.67 -8.48
C THR A 43 0.71 5.87 -7.25
N PHE A 44 1.71 5.21 -6.67
CA PHE A 44 1.56 4.39 -5.48
C PHE A 44 2.82 4.53 -4.62
N ARG A 45 2.66 4.29 -3.31
CA ARG A 45 3.77 4.34 -2.36
C ARG A 45 4.75 3.20 -2.65
N VAL A 46 6.04 3.51 -2.53
CA VAL A 46 7.12 2.52 -2.55
C VAL A 46 8.04 2.68 -1.34
N VAL A 47 8.78 1.63 -1.00
CA VAL A 47 9.81 1.60 0.04
C VAL A 47 11.17 1.44 -0.64
N GLY A 48 12.09 2.36 -0.33
CA GLY A 48 13.46 2.31 -0.85
C GLY A 48 14.24 1.11 -0.30
N GLY A 49 15.17 0.58 -1.09
CA GLY A 49 15.98 -0.59 -0.70
C GLY A 49 15.23 -1.93 -0.75
N GLN A 50 13.96 -1.95 -1.17
CA GLN A 50 13.18 -3.16 -1.34
C GLN A 50 12.79 -3.38 -2.80
N THR A 51 12.81 -4.63 -3.25
CA THR A 51 12.39 -5.00 -4.61
C THR A 51 10.90 -4.72 -4.80
N LEU A 52 10.57 -4.07 -5.92
CA LEU A 52 9.21 -3.87 -6.41
C LEU A 52 8.88 -4.91 -7.47
N GLU A 53 7.86 -5.71 -7.21
CA GLU A 53 7.19 -6.50 -8.24
C GLU A 53 6.08 -5.65 -8.87
N LEU A 54 6.09 -5.51 -10.20
CA LEU A 54 5.04 -4.86 -10.98
C LEU A 54 4.49 -5.86 -12.00
N VAL A 55 3.22 -6.21 -11.85
CA VAL A 55 2.49 -7.11 -12.74
C VAL A 55 1.52 -6.30 -13.57
N ILE A 56 1.58 -6.48 -14.89
CA ILE A 56 0.61 -5.94 -15.84
C ILE A 56 0.09 -7.13 -16.65
N ALA A 57 -1.20 -7.43 -16.50
CA ALA A 57 -1.83 -8.56 -17.15
C ALA A 57 -3.10 -8.12 -17.88
N GLN A 58 -3.25 -8.51 -19.15
CA GLN A 58 -4.51 -8.31 -19.88
C GLN A 58 -5.54 -9.33 -19.39
N PHE A 59 -6.79 -8.89 -19.21
CA PHE A 59 -7.90 -9.80 -18.95
C PHE A 59 -8.16 -10.69 -20.17
N TRP A 60 -8.33 -11.99 -19.95
CA TRP A 60 -8.58 -12.97 -21.01
C TRP A 60 -9.79 -12.62 -21.90
N SER A 61 -10.82 -12.01 -21.32
CA SER A 61 -12.04 -11.63 -22.02
C SER A 61 -11.92 -10.32 -22.82
N SER A 62 -10.74 -9.71 -22.85
CA SER A 62 -10.56 -8.38 -23.42
C SER A 62 -10.11 -8.39 -24.87
N GLY A 63 -10.80 -7.57 -25.67
CA GLY A 63 -10.62 -7.48 -27.13
C GLY A 63 -10.70 -8.83 -27.84
N ILE A 64 -11.72 -9.59 -27.42
CA ILE A 64 -12.27 -10.71 -28.18
C ILE A 64 -12.72 -10.17 -29.55
N GLY A 65 -12.39 -10.90 -30.61
CA GLY A 65 -12.73 -10.51 -31.99
C GLY A 65 -11.77 -9.51 -32.62
N SER A 66 -10.75 -9.05 -31.89
CA SER A 66 -9.69 -8.23 -32.45
C SER A 66 -8.69 -9.05 -33.25
N HIS A 67 -8.23 -8.49 -34.36
CA HIS A 67 -7.08 -9.01 -35.11
C HIS A 67 -5.75 -8.35 -34.73
N GLU A 68 -5.80 -7.28 -33.94
CA GLU A 68 -4.60 -6.59 -33.46
C GLU A 68 -3.97 -7.25 -32.23
N THR A 69 -2.63 -7.23 -32.20
CA THR A 69 -1.84 -7.63 -31.03
C THR A 69 -1.76 -6.50 -30.04
N THR A 70 -1.98 -6.81 -28.76
CA THR A 70 -1.82 -5.84 -27.68
C THR A 70 -0.34 -5.57 -27.41
N ASN A 71 0.12 -4.35 -27.67
CA ASN A 71 1.42 -3.85 -27.24
C ASN A 71 1.24 -2.83 -26.12
N VAL A 72 2.10 -2.88 -25.10
CA VAL A 72 2.07 -1.97 -23.95
C VAL A 72 3.42 -1.31 -23.79
N ASP A 73 3.44 0.02 -23.97
CA ASP A 73 4.59 0.83 -23.62
C ASP A 73 4.53 1.20 -22.13
N LEU A 74 5.60 0.91 -21.41
CA LEU A 74 5.71 1.16 -19.98
C LEU A 74 6.83 2.16 -19.69
N LYS A 75 6.51 3.16 -18.86
CA LYS A 75 7.50 4.05 -18.27
C LYS A 75 7.33 4.06 -16.75
N ILE A 76 8.40 3.73 -16.05
CA ILE A 76 8.46 3.77 -14.58
C ILE A 76 9.38 4.92 -14.19
N VAL A 77 8.92 5.76 -13.26
CA VAL A 77 9.71 6.85 -12.69
C VAL A 77 9.57 6.79 -11.18
N PHE A 78 10.71 6.79 -10.48
CA PHE A 78 10.74 6.86 -9.02
C PHE A 78 10.91 8.32 -8.58
N HIS A 79 10.00 8.75 -7.72
CA HIS A 79 10.03 10.05 -7.07
C HIS A 79 10.15 9.84 -5.55
N GLY A 80 10.85 10.72 -4.86
CA GLY A 80 10.98 10.59 -3.42
C GLY A 80 11.84 11.65 -2.76
N ILE A 81 11.37 12.10 -1.60
CA ILE A 81 12.14 12.92 -0.67
C ILE A 81 12.24 12.12 0.63
N LYS A 82 13.47 11.84 1.06
CA LYS A 82 13.76 11.13 2.31
C LYS A 82 13.86 12.17 3.43
N ALA A 83 13.04 12.04 4.47
CA ALA A 83 13.17 12.83 5.69
C ALA A 83 14.14 12.14 6.66
N SER A 84 14.79 12.92 7.53
CA SER A 84 15.68 12.41 8.58
C SER A 84 14.96 11.60 9.66
N GLN A 85 13.64 11.77 9.78
CA GLN A 85 12.78 11.09 10.75
C GLN A 85 11.50 10.60 10.07
N GLU A 86 11.05 9.39 10.40
CA GLU A 86 9.80 8.81 9.89
C GLU A 86 8.57 9.30 10.67
N GLU A 87 8.73 9.55 11.96
CA GLU A 87 7.70 10.08 12.86
C GLU A 87 8.17 11.40 13.46
N ILE A 88 7.29 12.41 13.42
CA ILE A 88 7.54 13.72 14.02
C ILE A 88 6.65 13.83 15.26
N VAL A 89 7.28 13.90 16.43
CA VAL A 89 6.61 14.11 17.71
C VAL A 89 6.79 15.57 18.11
N LEU A 90 5.69 16.27 18.30
CA LEU A 90 5.69 17.65 18.79
C LEU A 90 5.25 17.62 20.25
N ASP A 91 6.20 17.82 21.16
CA ASP A 91 5.93 18.02 22.58
C ASP A 91 5.84 19.53 22.87
N GLY A 92 4.80 19.95 23.57
CA GLY A 92 4.52 21.35 23.86
C GLY A 92 5.54 22.01 24.78
N SER A 93 6.33 21.23 25.53
CA SER A 93 7.41 21.75 26.39
C SER A 93 8.79 21.72 25.76
N GLU A 94 8.94 21.18 24.55
CA GLU A 94 10.24 20.97 23.91
C GLU A 94 10.56 22.03 22.85
N ALA A 95 11.84 22.10 22.47
CA ALA A 95 12.33 22.98 21.42
C ALA A 95 11.74 22.61 20.03
N PRO A 96 11.76 23.53 19.05
CA PRO A 96 11.32 23.23 17.69
C PRO A 96 12.02 22.01 17.09
N VAL A 97 11.23 21.11 16.52
CA VAL A 97 11.75 19.89 15.87
C VAL A 97 12.26 20.21 14.47
N ARG A 98 13.56 20.03 14.25
CA ARG A 98 14.19 20.14 12.93
C ARG A 98 14.00 18.86 12.14
N VAL A 99 13.57 18.98 10.88
CA VAL A 99 13.43 17.87 9.93
C VAL A 99 14.28 18.18 8.72
N ASP A 100 15.32 17.38 8.49
CA ASP A 100 16.14 17.47 7.28
C ASP A 100 15.52 16.58 6.20
N ALA A 101 15.51 17.06 4.96
CA ALA A 101 14.86 16.39 3.84
C ALA A 101 15.78 16.39 2.61
N GLU A 102 15.94 15.22 2.00
CA GLU A 102 16.88 14.97 0.91
C GLU A 102 16.19 14.30 -0.28
N ALA A 103 16.37 14.86 -1.48
CA ALA A 103 15.89 14.26 -2.73
C ALA A 103 17.05 13.58 -3.46
N LEU A 104 17.26 12.29 -3.17
CA LEU A 104 18.43 11.54 -3.66
C LEU A 104 18.31 11.09 -5.14
N LEU A 105 17.08 10.99 -5.67
CA LEU A 105 16.83 10.42 -6.99
C LEU A 105 16.82 11.47 -8.10
N ALA A 106 16.20 12.61 -7.83
CA ALA A 106 16.02 13.71 -8.77
C ALA A 106 15.73 15.01 -8.00
N SER A 107 15.81 16.15 -8.69
CA SER A 107 15.33 17.42 -8.14
C SER A 107 13.81 17.36 -7.95
N GLU A 108 13.36 17.57 -6.72
CA GLU A 108 11.95 17.51 -6.33
C GLU A 108 11.49 18.82 -5.68
N LYS A 109 10.23 19.19 -5.87
CA LYS A 109 9.64 20.34 -5.17
C LYS A 109 9.13 19.90 -3.80
N LEU A 110 9.76 20.39 -2.73
CA LEU A 110 9.32 20.16 -1.37
C LEU A 110 8.21 21.14 -0.97
N THR A 111 7.05 20.64 -0.57
CA THR A 111 5.92 21.43 -0.04
C THR A 111 5.25 20.64 1.09
N PRO A 112 5.81 20.67 2.32
CA PRO A 112 5.34 19.84 3.42
C PRO A 112 4.00 20.35 3.95
N VAL A 113 3.14 19.43 4.38
CA VAL A 113 1.83 19.73 4.96
C VAL A 113 1.62 18.83 6.17
N ALA A 114 1.30 19.43 7.33
CA ALA A 114 0.94 18.72 8.55
C ALA A 114 -0.50 19.08 8.96
N ASN A 115 -1.32 18.08 9.30
CA ASN A 115 -2.71 18.27 9.72
C ASN A 115 -3.03 17.40 10.93
N LEU A 116 -3.45 18.01 12.05
CA LEU A 116 -3.93 17.31 13.24
C LEU A 116 -5.44 17.08 13.14
N LYS A 117 -5.85 15.91 12.63
CA LYS A 117 -7.27 15.60 12.34
C LYS A 117 -8.02 14.89 13.48
N LYS A 118 -7.31 14.29 14.42
CA LYS A 118 -7.90 13.43 15.47
C LYS A 118 -7.18 13.66 16.79
N ILE A 119 -7.95 13.65 17.87
CA ILE A 119 -7.43 13.54 19.23
C ILE A 119 -7.55 12.06 19.63
N ARG A 120 -6.47 11.49 20.15
CA ARG A 120 -6.45 10.13 20.70
C ARG A 120 -6.23 10.24 22.20
N VAL A 121 -7.12 9.65 22.99
CA VAL A 121 -7.00 9.57 24.44
C VAL A 121 -6.80 8.10 24.81
N PRO A 122 -5.72 7.73 25.52
CA PRO A 122 -5.53 6.36 25.96
C PRO A 122 -6.63 5.99 26.94
N TYR A 123 -7.28 4.84 26.71
CA TYR A 123 -8.28 4.30 27.61
C TYR A 123 -7.68 3.11 28.37
N ARG A 124 -7.55 3.24 29.69
CA ARG A 124 -7.01 2.19 30.55
C ARG A 124 -8.14 1.25 30.97
N PRO A 125 -7.98 -0.08 30.83
CA PRO A 125 -8.92 -1.04 31.41
C PRO A 125 -9.05 -0.86 32.92
N VAL A 126 -10.28 -0.89 33.42
CA VAL A 126 -10.62 -0.85 34.84
C VAL A 126 -10.57 -2.23 35.50
N ASP A 127 -10.76 -3.30 34.71
CA ASP A 127 -10.67 -4.68 35.19
C ASP A 127 -9.98 -5.61 34.17
N ALA A 128 -9.41 -6.71 34.67
CA ALA A 128 -8.73 -7.72 33.89
C ALA A 128 -9.03 -9.12 34.44
N LYS A 129 -9.83 -9.90 33.69
CA LYS A 129 -10.28 -11.23 34.12
C LYS A 129 -9.80 -12.32 33.16
N ILE A 130 -9.14 -13.34 33.70
CA ILE A 130 -8.80 -14.56 32.96
C ILE A 130 -9.86 -15.63 33.24
N SER A 131 -10.43 -16.23 32.19
CA SER A 131 -11.41 -17.31 32.31
C SER A 131 -11.21 -18.38 31.23
N ALA A 132 -11.53 -19.63 31.57
CA ALA A 132 -11.63 -20.70 30.58
C ALA A 132 -12.81 -20.43 29.63
N LEU A 133 -12.57 -20.65 28.34
CA LEU A 133 -13.60 -20.58 27.31
C LEU A 133 -14.47 -21.85 27.29
N SER A 134 -15.39 -21.99 26.33
CA SER A 134 -16.33 -23.11 26.31
C SER A 134 -15.61 -24.43 26.08
N ASN A 135 -15.94 -25.46 26.86
CA ASN A 135 -15.35 -26.80 26.72
C ASN A 135 -15.73 -27.48 25.40
N ASP A 136 -16.90 -27.16 24.83
CA ASP A 136 -17.43 -27.84 23.64
C ASP A 136 -16.77 -27.38 22.34
N ARG A 137 -16.17 -26.18 22.33
CA ARG A 137 -15.60 -25.54 21.14
C ARG A 137 -14.15 -25.13 21.30
N ASP A 138 -13.78 -24.61 22.46
CA ASP A 138 -12.52 -23.89 22.67
C ASP A 138 -11.46 -24.81 23.30
N ARG A 139 -11.29 -25.98 22.67
CA ARG A 139 -10.33 -27.00 23.08
C ARG A 139 -9.50 -27.42 21.88
N LEU A 140 -8.18 -27.38 22.04
CA LEU A 140 -7.27 -27.84 21.00
C LEU A 140 -7.36 -29.36 20.84
N PRO A 141 -7.04 -29.93 19.66
CA PRO A 141 -7.03 -31.38 19.44
C PRO A 141 -6.17 -32.17 20.44
N SER A 142 -5.16 -31.54 21.04
CA SER A 142 -4.33 -32.11 22.11
C SER A 142 -5.02 -32.17 23.49
N GLY A 143 -6.26 -31.71 23.59
CA GLY A 143 -7.05 -31.66 24.82
C GLY A 143 -6.79 -30.43 25.69
N LYS A 144 -5.92 -29.50 25.27
CA LYS A 144 -5.63 -28.24 25.99
C LYS A 144 -6.81 -27.27 25.89
N GLN A 145 -7.31 -26.80 27.04
CA GLN A 145 -8.38 -25.80 27.12
C GLN A 145 -7.86 -24.41 26.76
N MET A 146 -8.60 -23.65 25.95
CA MET A 146 -8.28 -22.26 25.66
C MET A 146 -8.81 -21.35 26.76
N LEU A 147 -8.00 -20.34 27.11
CA LEU A 147 -8.33 -19.30 28.09
C LEU A 147 -8.43 -17.95 27.38
N ALA A 148 -9.26 -17.05 27.91
CA ALA A 148 -9.36 -15.66 27.47
C ALA A 148 -9.04 -14.70 28.60
N LEU A 149 -8.34 -13.61 28.25
CA LEU A 149 -8.18 -12.42 29.08
C LEU A 149 -9.17 -11.36 28.58
N THR A 150 -10.15 -11.03 29.39
CA THR A 150 -11.12 -9.96 29.13
C THR A 150 -10.67 -8.70 29.85
N LEU A 151 -10.54 -7.60 29.10
CA LEU A 151 -10.24 -6.26 29.62
C LEU A 151 -11.51 -5.40 29.48
N THR A 152 -11.98 -4.78 30.57
CA THR A 152 -13.12 -3.84 30.56
C THR A 152 -12.72 -2.48 31.07
#